data_AF-A0A963UDZ1-F1
#
_entry.id   AF-A0A963UDZ1-F1
#
_cell.length_a   1.000
_cell.length_b   1.000
_cell.length_c   1.000
_cell.angle_alpha   90.00
_cell.angle_beta   90.00
_cell.angle_gamma   90.00
#
_symmetry.space_group_name_H-M   'P 1'
#
loop_
_entity.id
_entity.type
_entity.pdbx_description
1 polymer ?
#
loop_
_entity_poly.entity_id
_entity_poly.type
_entity_poly.pdbx_seq_one_letter_code
_entity_poly.pdbx_strand_id
1 'polypeptide(L)'
;MIRAKTLVTAMALSALMLGPLAPISFEFGVAPAFAKGNGSGNGGGNGGGKGGNAGGRADNGKAKAGGKAKGAGDVAKASAATAVTTTTDTASIVEPVEPAPNAHGKMASELKGLNAFHASETAFANASPNSQVGRIAVYREAALGTIAAGDAAEEAAAALEQAAAALSASEQAQADLDQNYSGRTTAEIAADMAALDPAAAEYQSSLDALNAERTAAETYEAERAVLETEIAANEAAVTAAEGAVTEAETALADAELAEGDALATAANGRMLSDPAIDFLREQLGL
;
A
#
# COMPACT_ATOMS: atom_id res chain seq x y z
N MET A 1 12.60 22.32 13.33
CA MET A 1 12.73 21.31 12.26
C MET A 1 11.36 21.12 11.65
N ILE A 2 11.14 21.68 10.46
CA ILE A 2 9.86 21.70 9.76
C ILE A 2 9.84 20.45 8.87
N ARG A 3 8.99 19.47 9.19
CA ARG A 3 8.76 18.33 8.30
C ARG A 3 7.90 18.82 7.14
N ALA A 4 8.49 18.81 5.95
CA ALA A 4 7.79 19.09 4.71
C ALA A 4 6.69 18.04 4.52
N LYS A 5 5.46 18.50 4.29
CA LYS A 5 4.32 17.68 3.90
C LYS A 5 4.65 16.99 2.58
N THR A 6 4.87 15.69 2.60
CA THR A 6 4.89 14.84 1.41
C THR A 6 3.46 14.73 0.90
N LEU A 7 3.11 15.66 0.03
CA LEU A 7 1.93 15.60 -0.81
C LEU A 7 2.19 14.49 -1.83
N VAL A 8 1.74 13.27 -1.52
CA VAL A 8 1.78 12.13 -2.44
C VAL A 8 0.89 12.49 -3.61
N THR A 9 1.54 13.04 -4.63
CA THR A 9 0.92 13.35 -5.92
C THR A 9 1.01 12.06 -6.70
N ALA A 10 -0.07 11.28 -6.70
CA ALA A 10 -0.23 10.13 -7.57
C ALA A 10 -0.15 10.61 -9.03
N MET A 11 1.04 10.58 -9.62
CA MET A 11 1.20 10.68 -11.06
C MET A 11 0.92 9.30 -11.65
N ALA A 12 -0.32 9.10 -12.06
CA ALA A 12 -0.72 8.04 -12.97
C ALA A 12 0.09 8.17 -14.27
N LEU A 13 1.17 7.40 -14.39
CA LEU A 13 1.86 7.15 -15.64
C LEU A 13 1.10 6.06 -16.38
N SER A 14 -0.05 6.43 -16.96
CA SER A 14 -0.70 5.64 -18.00
C SER A 14 0.16 5.69 -19.27
N ALA A 15 1.16 4.82 -19.35
CA ALA A 15 1.85 4.52 -20.60
C ALA A 15 0.97 3.57 -21.44
N LEU A 16 0.04 4.16 -22.19
CA LEU A 16 -0.66 3.50 -23.29
C LEU A 16 0.34 3.22 -24.42
N MET A 17 1.05 2.09 -24.37
CA MET A 17 1.74 1.52 -25.53
C MET A 17 0.81 0.51 -26.21
N LEU A 18 -0.17 1.05 -26.95
CA LEU A 18 -1.04 0.29 -27.84
C LEU A 18 -0.29 0.06 -29.17
N GLY A 19 0.53 -0.98 -29.22
CA GLY A 19 1.07 -1.52 -30.48
C GLY A 19 0.08 -2.50 -31.12
N PRO A 20 -0.05 -2.55 -32.46
CA PRO A 20 -1.01 -3.43 -33.12
C PRO A 20 -0.55 -4.89 -33.04
N LEU A 21 -1.14 -5.66 -32.13
CA LEU A 21 -1.10 -7.13 -32.18
C LEU A 21 -1.92 -7.59 -33.38
N ALA A 22 -1.25 -8.20 -34.37
CA ALA A 22 -1.90 -8.95 -35.43
C ALA A 22 -2.67 -10.14 -34.82
N PRO A 23 -3.89 -10.46 -35.29
CA PRO A 23 -4.63 -11.60 -34.77
C PRO A 23 -3.99 -12.91 -35.24
N ILE A 24 -3.36 -13.65 -34.31
CA ILE A 24 -3.09 -15.06 -34.50
C ILE A 24 -4.31 -15.83 -34.03
N SER A 25 -5.09 -16.33 -34.99
CA SER A 25 -6.21 -17.24 -34.73
C SER A 25 -5.65 -18.59 -34.26
N PHE A 26 -5.67 -18.84 -32.95
CA PHE A 26 -5.53 -20.18 -32.40
C PHE A 26 -6.90 -20.77 -32.11
N GLU A 27 -7.33 -21.63 -33.01
CA GLU A 27 -8.51 -22.46 -32.89
C GLU A 27 -8.13 -23.75 -32.13
N PHE A 28 -8.32 -23.75 -30.81
CA PHE A 28 -8.30 -24.96 -30.00
C PHE A 28 -9.62 -25.10 -29.27
N GLY A 29 -10.55 -25.80 -29.92
CA GLY A 29 -11.75 -26.30 -29.26
C GLY A 29 -11.43 -27.54 -28.46
N VAL A 30 -11.57 -27.50 -27.13
CA VAL A 30 -12.15 -28.59 -26.33
C VAL A 30 -12.54 -28.04 -24.95
N ALA A 31 -13.83 -28.02 -24.66
CA ALA A 31 -14.35 -27.78 -23.32
C ALA A 31 -14.36 -29.08 -22.51
N PRO A 32 -13.79 -29.11 -21.29
CA PRO A 32 -14.24 -30.05 -20.28
C PRO A 32 -15.27 -29.38 -19.36
N ALA A 33 -16.52 -29.84 -19.49
CA ALA A 33 -17.57 -29.57 -18.52
C ALA A 33 -17.23 -30.23 -17.18
N PHE A 34 -16.98 -29.42 -16.14
CA PHE A 34 -16.81 -29.90 -14.78
C PHE A 34 -18.11 -29.78 -13.98
N ALA A 35 -18.41 -30.88 -13.30
CA ALA A 35 -19.67 -31.21 -12.68
C ALA A 35 -19.90 -30.53 -11.32
N LYS A 36 -21.18 -30.29 -11.08
CA LYS A 36 -21.89 -29.95 -9.85
C LYS A 36 -21.32 -30.62 -8.58
N GLY A 37 -20.79 -29.81 -7.65
CA GLY A 37 -20.53 -30.19 -6.27
C GLY A 37 -21.57 -29.58 -5.32
N ASN A 38 -22.56 -30.38 -4.93
CA ASN A 38 -23.57 -30.04 -3.93
C ASN A 38 -22.97 -30.30 -2.53
N GLY A 39 -22.41 -29.28 -1.88
CA GLY A 39 -21.86 -29.37 -0.53
C GLY A 39 -22.80 -28.78 0.52
N SER A 40 -23.72 -29.60 1.04
CA SER A 40 -24.57 -29.27 2.19
C SER A 40 -23.77 -29.44 3.49
N GLY A 41 -23.49 -28.35 4.20
CA GLY A 41 -22.84 -28.38 5.52
C GLY A 41 -23.65 -27.59 6.55
N ASN A 42 -24.56 -28.27 7.25
CA ASN A 42 -25.21 -27.77 8.47
C ASN A 42 -24.27 -28.02 9.66
N GLY A 43 -23.73 -26.96 10.26
CA GLY A 43 -22.98 -27.00 11.52
C GLY A 43 -23.66 -26.17 12.59
N GLY A 44 -24.72 -26.70 13.20
CA GLY A 44 -25.37 -26.11 14.36
C GLY A 44 -24.57 -26.41 15.63
N GLY A 45 -24.20 -25.36 16.37
CA GLY A 45 -23.57 -25.46 17.68
C GLY A 45 -24.24 -24.50 18.68
N ASN A 46 -25.24 -25.00 19.40
CA ASN A 46 -25.79 -24.36 20.59
C ASN A 46 -24.89 -24.67 21.79
N GLY A 47 -24.26 -23.64 22.36
CA GLY A 47 -23.54 -23.72 23.64
C GLY A 47 -24.19 -22.82 24.67
N GLY A 48 -25.24 -23.33 25.33
CA GLY A 48 -25.82 -22.68 26.49
C GLY A 48 -24.95 -22.89 27.74
N GLY A 49 -24.55 -21.79 28.38
CA GLY A 49 -23.93 -21.78 29.70
C GLY A 49 -24.65 -20.80 30.62
N LYS A 50 -25.65 -21.30 31.35
CA LYS A 50 -26.22 -20.62 32.53
C LYS A 50 -25.53 -21.17 33.78
N GLY A 51 -24.94 -20.28 34.55
CA GLY A 51 -24.62 -20.44 35.98
C GLY A 51 -24.43 -19.01 36.53
N GLY A 52 -25.03 -18.57 37.63
CA GLY A 52 -25.65 -19.29 38.74
C GLY A 52 -24.99 -18.79 40.03
N ASN A 53 -25.81 -18.14 40.88
CA ASN A 53 -25.61 -17.79 42.31
C ASN A 53 -24.71 -16.56 42.60
N ALA A 54 -25.20 -15.49 43.25
CA ALA A 54 -25.90 -15.31 44.54
C ALA A 54 -24.94 -15.18 45.73
N GLY A 55 -25.05 -14.06 46.46
CA GLY A 55 -24.61 -13.92 47.85
C GLY A 55 -23.80 -12.66 48.13
N GLY A 56 -24.35 -11.75 48.95
CA GLY A 56 -23.57 -10.67 49.55
C GLY A 56 -24.33 -9.38 49.88
N ARG A 57 -25.37 -9.45 50.72
CA ARG A 57 -25.84 -8.28 51.49
C ARG A 57 -24.86 -8.03 52.64
N ALA A 58 -24.43 -6.79 52.84
CA ALA A 58 -24.11 -6.22 54.16
C ALA A 58 -24.01 -4.68 54.08
N ASP A 59 -25.10 -4.05 54.47
CA ASP A 59 -25.24 -2.92 55.39
C ASP A 59 -24.15 -1.84 55.60
N ASN A 60 -24.68 -0.61 55.66
CA ASN A 60 -24.41 0.48 56.61
C ASN A 60 -23.08 1.25 56.54
N GLY A 61 -23.21 2.49 56.05
CA GLY A 61 -22.30 3.60 56.34
C GLY A 61 -23.01 4.96 56.24
N LYS A 62 -23.94 5.23 57.17
CA LYS A 62 -24.44 6.60 57.40
C LYS A 62 -23.34 7.42 58.07
N ALA A 63 -22.93 8.53 57.44
CA ALA A 63 -22.41 9.69 58.15
C ALA A 63 -23.08 10.96 57.60
N LYS A 64 -23.62 11.75 58.52
CA LYS A 64 -24.34 13.01 58.34
C LYS A 64 -23.40 14.18 58.65
N ALA A 65 -23.85 15.36 58.20
CA ALA A 65 -23.45 16.72 58.58
C ALA A 65 -22.22 17.26 57.83
N GLY A 66 -22.21 18.50 57.35
CA GLY A 66 -23.16 19.60 57.44
C GLY A 66 -22.42 20.90 57.08
N GLY A 67 -23.09 21.83 56.41
CA GLY A 67 -22.50 23.15 56.11
C GLY A 67 -23.37 23.98 55.17
N LYS A 68 -24.20 24.85 55.74
CA LYS A 68 -24.97 25.89 55.04
C LYS A 68 -24.17 27.20 54.97
N ALA A 69 -24.26 27.91 53.84
CA ALA A 69 -24.38 29.37 53.69
C ALA A 69 -24.67 29.61 52.19
N LYS A 70 -25.83 30.06 51.71
CA LYS A 70 -26.53 31.35 51.85
C LYS A 70 -25.65 32.57 51.57
N GLY A 71 -25.74 33.08 50.34
CA GLY A 71 -25.30 34.40 49.91
C GLY A 71 -26.04 34.77 48.64
N ALA A 72 -27.06 35.63 48.79
CA ALA A 72 -27.87 36.18 47.72
C ALA A 72 -27.13 37.32 47.01
N GLY A 73 -27.47 37.56 45.74
CA GLY A 73 -26.95 38.67 44.96
C GLY A 73 -27.63 38.75 43.59
N ASP A 74 -28.95 38.97 43.57
CA ASP A 74 -29.66 39.49 42.40
C ASP A 74 -29.23 40.95 42.16
N VAL A 75 -28.73 41.30 40.98
CA VAL A 75 -29.22 42.51 40.26
C VAL A 75 -28.92 42.49 38.74
N ALA A 76 -30.01 42.63 37.99
CA ALA A 76 -30.20 43.42 36.77
C ALA A 76 -29.54 43.04 35.43
N LYS A 77 -30.35 42.38 34.58
CA LYS A 77 -31.00 42.94 33.37
C LYS A 77 -30.19 43.95 32.52
N ALA A 78 -29.83 43.52 31.32
CA ALA A 78 -29.86 44.37 30.13
C ALA A 78 -30.34 43.56 28.92
N SER A 79 -31.43 44.04 28.33
CA SER A 79 -32.10 43.57 27.12
C SER A 79 -31.53 44.24 25.88
N ALA A 80 -31.26 43.48 24.82
CA ALA A 80 -31.14 43.85 23.39
C ALA A 80 -30.18 42.84 22.73
N ALA A 81 -30.33 42.37 21.51
CA ALA A 81 -31.32 42.55 20.47
C ALA A 81 -31.14 41.37 19.49
N THR A 82 -32.25 40.98 18.87
CA THR A 82 -32.30 40.22 17.63
C THR A 82 -31.32 40.79 16.60
N ALA A 83 -30.44 39.95 16.08
CA ALA A 83 -29.80 40.16 14.78
C ALA A 83 -29.58 38.80 14.11
N VAL A 84 -30.58 38.42 13.31
CA VAL A 84 -30.41 37.55 12.16
C VAL A 84 -29.49 38.30 11.19
N THR A 85 -28.38 37.70 10.77
CA THR A 85 -27.63 38.16 9.60
C THR A 85 -27.09 36.96 8.84
N THR A 86 -27.64 36.84 7.65
CA THR A 86 -27.33 35.95 6.54
C THR A 86 -25.89 36.10 6.03
N THR A 87 -25.29 34.95 5.73
CA THR A 87 -24.31 34.65 4.66
C THR A 87 -23.72 35.83 3.88
N THR A 88 -22.39 35.90 3.83
CA THR A 88 -21.63 36.19 2.60
C THR A 88 -20.20 35.67 2.74
N ASP A 89 -19.80 34.83 1.78
CA ASP A 89 -18.41 34.51 1.49
C ASP A 89 -17.60 35.78 1.23
N THR A 90 -16.34 35.81 1.69
CA THR A 90 -15.19 36.35 0.93
C THR A 90 -13.89 35.93 1.63
N ALA A 91 -12.99 35.34 0.85
CA ALA A 91 -11.63 34.99 1.22
C ALA A 91 -10.75 36.22 1.56
N SER A 92 -9.90 36.12 2.58
CA SER A 92 -8.71 36.98 2.71
C SER A 92 -7.53 36.25 3.37
N ILE A 93 -6.62 35.80 2.52
CA ILE A 93 -5.15 35.84 2.57
C ILE A 93 -4.49 36.33 3.89
N VAL A 94 -3.72 35.40 4.50
CA VAL A 94 -2.44 35.50 5.24
C VAL A 94 -2.20 36.69 6.20
N GLU A 95 -2.37 36.42 7.49
CA GLU A 95 -1.53 36.92 8.60
C GLU A 95 -1.16 35.73 9.51
N PRO A 96 -0.02 35.74 10.24
CA PRO A 96 0.35 34.64 11.12
C PRO A 96 -0.58 34.65 12.33
N VAL A 97 -1.58 33.76 12.29
CA VAL A 97 -2.52 33.56 13.39
C VAL A 97 -1.75 32.93 14.55
N GLU A 98 -1.38 33.76 15.53
CA GLU A 98 -1.18 33.34 16.92
C GLU A 98 -2.28 32.34 17.29
N PRO A 99 -1.95 31.13 17.79
CA PRO A 99 -2.94 30.08 17.98
C PRO A 99 -4.05 30.61 18.88
N ALA A 100 -5.27 30.69 18.32
CA ALA A 100 -6.41 31.22 19.05
C ALA A 100 -6.50 30.53 20.41
N PRO A 101 -6.62 31.28 21.52
CA PRO A 101 -6.93 30.68 22.80
C PRO A 101 -8.21 29.87 22.57
N ASN A 102 -8.20 28.58 22.94
CA ASN A 102 -9.26 27.57 22.72
C ASN A 102 -9.04 26.57 21.55
N ALA A 103 -7.91 26.60 20.83
CA ALA A 103 -7.61 25.56 19.82
C ALA A 103 -7.65 24.13 20.42
N HIS A 104 -7.06 23.95 21.61
CA HIS A 104 -7.12 22.68 22.35
C HIS A 104 -8.52 22.32 22.84
N GLY A 105 -9.36 23.32 23.18
CA GLY A 105 -10.73 23.08 23.61
C GLY A 105 -11.64 22.59 22.48
N LYS A 106 -11.43 23.10 21.26
CA LYS A 106 -12.14 22.64 20.06
C LYS A 106 -11.75 21.19 19.71
N MET A 107 -10.45 20.88 19.69
CA MET A 107 -9.97 19.51 19.46
C MET A 107 -10.45 18.53 20.55
N ALA A 108 -10.40 18.92 21.83
CA ALA A 108 -10.92 18.09 22.92
C ALA A 108 -12.44 17.85 22.82
N SER A 109 -13.20 18.84 22.33
CA SER A 109 -14.63 18.72 22.08
C SER A 109 -14.94 17.81 20.89
N GLU A 110 -14.11 17.84 19.85
CA GLU A 110 -14.22 16.94 18.68
C GLU A 110 -13.90 15.49 19.06
N LEU A 111 -12.83 15.26 19.81
CA LEU A 111 -12.41 13.93 20.23
C LEU A 111 -13.43 13.30 21.20
N LYS A 112 -13.97 14.05 22.17
CA LYS A 112 -14.97 13.59 23.16
C LYS A 112 -14.62 12.24 23.78
N GLY A 113 -15.26 11.15 23.33
CA GLY A 113 -15.00 9.79 23.81
C GLY A 113 -13.61 9.28 23.43
N LEU A 114 -13.02 9.80 22.36
CA LEU A 114 -11.70 9.38 21.89
C LEU A 114 -10.59 9.75 22.89
N ASN A 115 -10.80 10.73 23.79
CA ASN A 115 -9.86 11.04 24.88
C ASN A 115 -9.50 9.84 25.79
N ALA A 116 -10.21 8.72 25.66
CA ALA A 116 -9.82 7.45 26.25
C ALA A 116 -8.53 6.85 25.65
N PHE A 117 -7.93 7.45 24.61
CA PHE A 117 -6.61 7.06 24.08
C PHE A 117 -5.50 7.15 25.15
N HIS A 118 -5.67 7.96 26.20
CA HIS A 118 -4.78 8.01 27.37
C HIS A 118 -4.84 6.77 28.29
N ALA A 119 -5.62 5.75 27.96
CA ALA A 119 -5.66 4.52 28.73
C ALA A 119 -4.28 3.84 28.75
N SER A 120 -3.94 3.16 29.84
CA SER A 120 -2.67 2.42 29.91
C SER A 120 -2.69 1.20 28.98
N GLU A 121 -1.52 0.69 28.62
CA GLU A 121 -1.41 -0.55 27.82
C GLU A 121 -2.14 -1.73 28.48
N THR A 122 -2.08 -1.85 29.81
CA THR A 122 -2.86 -2.86 30.54
C THR A 122 -4.37 -2.66 30.39
N ALA A 123 -4.84 -1.42 30.32
CA ALA A 123 -6.25 -1.12 30.09
C ALA A 123 -6.65 -1.47 28.64
N PHE A 124 -5.79 -1.20 27.65
CA PHE A 124 -6.00 -1.66 26.28
C PHE A 124 -6.06 -3.18 26.17
N ALA A 125 -5.16 -3.91 26.84
CA ALA A 125 -5.10 -5.36 26.81
C ALA A 125 -6.32 -6.05 27.43
N ASN A 126 -6.99 -5.40 28.40
CA ASN A 126 -8.15 -5.95 29.11
C ASN A 126 -9.49 -5.28 28.71
N ALA A 127 -9.46 -4.32 27.79
CA ALA A 127 -10.66 -3.59 27.38
C ALA A 127 -11.63 -4.53 26.67
N SER A 128 -12.93 -4.37 26.96
CA SER A 128 -13.93 -5.07 26.15
C SER A 128 -13.97 -4.46 24.75
N PRO A 129 -14.19 -5.25 23.68
CA PRO A 129 -14.19 -4.74 22.30
C PRO A 129 -15.20 -3.60 22.08
N ASN A 130 -16.32 -3.62 22.81
CA ASN A 130 -17.37 -2.60 22.72
C ASN A 130 -17.14 -1.37 23.61
N SER A 131 -16.14 -1.40 24.51
CA SER A 131 -15.77 -0.22 25.31
C SER A 131 -15.06 0.82 24.44
N GLN A 132 -15.08 2.08 24.88
CA GLN A 132 -14.38 3.14 24.15
C GLN A 132 -12.87 2.88 24.03
N VAL A 133 -12.23 2.34 25.08
CA VAL A 133 -10.82 1.94 25.04
C VAL A 133 -10.59 0.79 24.06
N GLY A 134 -11.47 -0.22 24.05
CA GLY A 134 -11.38 -1.34 23.12
C GLY A 134 -11.58 -0.94 21.66
N ARG A 135 -12.53 -0.04 21.38
CA ARG A 135 -12.71 0.50 20.02
C ARG A 135 -11.52 1.32 19.54
N ILE A 136 -10.88 2.08 20.44
CA ILE A 136 -9.63 2.79 20.11
C ILE A 136 -8.49 1.79 19.86
N ALA A 137 -8.46 0.67 20.59
CA ALA A 137 -7.49 -0.41 20.33
C ALA A 137 -7.64 -0.97 18.91
N VAL A 138 -8.88 -1.28 18.49
CA VAL A 138 -9.18 -1.77 17.14
C VAL A 138 -8.80 -0.73 16.08
N TYR A 139 -9.10 0.56 16.31
CA TYR A 139 -8.66 1.63 15.42
C TYR A 139 -7.13 1.69 15.30
N ARG A 140 -6.42 1.64 16.42
CA ARG A 140 -4.94 1.65 16.43
C ARG A 140 -4.36 0.48 15.63
N GLU A 141 -4.91 -0.71 15.80
CA GLU A 141 -4.48 -1.89 15.06
C GLU A 141 -4.74 -1.76 13.56
N ALA A 142 -5.93 -1.28 13.17
CA ALA A 142 -6.24 -1.04 11.77
C ALA A 142 -5.33 0.03 11.14
N ALA A 143 -5.02 1.11 11.87
CA ALA A 143 -4.11 2.15 11.41
C ALA A 143 -2.65 1.65 11.26
N LEU A 144 -2.18 0.76 12.15
CA LEU A 144 -0.91 0.07 11.96
C LEU A 144 -0.94 -0.84 10.72
N GLY A 145 -2.08 -1.47 10.44
CA GLY A 145 -2.32 -2.21 9.21
C GLY A 145 -2.19 -1.34 7.95
N THR A 146 -2.76 -0.13 7.96
CA THR A 146 -2.60 0.85 6.88
C THR A 146 -1.14 1.24 6.67
N ILE A 147 -0.40 1.52 7.76
CA ILE A 147 1.03 1.86 7.68
C ILE A 147 1.81 0.71 7.05
N ALA A 148 1.63 -0.52 7.55
CA ALA A 148 2.33 -1.69 7.01
C ALA A 148 1.97 -1.99 5.54
N ALA A 149 0.72 -1.78 5.14
CA ALA A 149 0.30 -1.92 3.75
C ALA A 149 0.89 -0.82 2.85
N GLY A 150 1.02 0.40 3.38
CA GLY A 150 1.70 1.51 2.71
C GLY A 150 3.18 1.22 2.47
N ASP A 151 3.88 0.77 3.51
CA ASP A 151 5.28 0.34 3.41
C ASP A 151 5.45 -0.78 2.37
N ALA A 152 4.55 -1.77 2.37
CA ALA A 152 4.57 -2.86 1.39
C ALA A 152 4.33 -2.37 -0.06
N ALA A 153 3.45 -1.38 -0.25
CA ALA A 153 3.23 -0.77 -1.56
C ALA A 153 4.46 0.01 -2.05
N GLU A 154 5.13 0.75 -1.16
CA GLU A 154 6.39 1.43 -1.47
C GLU A 154 7.51 0.43 -1.82
N GLU A 155 7.63 -0.66 -1.06
CA GLU A 155 8.59 -1.73 -1.34
C GLU A 155 8.32 -2.41 -2.69
N ALA A 156 7.06 -2.70 -3.00
CA ALA A 156 6.67 -3.29 -4.29
C ALA A 156 6.98 -2.36 -5.46
N ALA A 157 6.71 -1.05 -5.32
CA ALA A 157 7.04 -0.06 -6.34
C ALA A 157 8.55 0.06 -6.57
N ALA A 158 9.36 0.04 -5.50
CA ALA A 158 10.81 0.04 -5.60
C ALA A 158 11.35 -1.24 -6.27
N ALA A 159 10.73 -2.39 -6.02
CA ALA A 159 11.08 -3.64 -6.68
C ALA A 159 10.78 -3.61 -8.20
N LEU A 160 9.66 -3.00 -8.59
CA LEU A 160 9.32 -2.78 -10.00
C LEU A 160 10.34 -1.89 -10.70
N GLU A 161 10.76 -0.78 -10.08
CA GLU A 161 11.79 0.10 -10.63
C GLU A 161 13.12 -0.65 -10.83
N GLN A 162 13.53 -1.46 -9.85
CA GLN A 162 14.74 -2.28 -9.96
C GLN A 162 14.66 -3.31 -11.07
N ALA A 163 13.52 -4.00 -11.22
CA ALA A 163 13.31 -4.98 -12.28
C ALA A 163 13.35 -4.32 -13.68
N ALA A 164 12.71 -3.17 -13.84
CA ALA A 164 12.72 -2.41 -15.09
C ALA A 164 14.13 -1.90 -15.44
N ALA A 165 14.90 -1.46 -14.45
CA ALA A 165 16.29 -1.05 -14.65
C ALA A 165 17.18 -2.23 -15.08
N ALA A 166 16.98 -3.41 -14.49
CA ALA A 166 17.70 -4.62 -14.88
C ALA A 166 17.39 -5.04 -16.32
N LEU A 167 16.11 -5.03 -16.71
CA LEU A 167 15.68 -5.31 -18.08
C LEU A 167 16.36 -4.36 -19.08
N SER A 168 16.27 -3.05 -18.82
CA SER A 168 16.89 -2.04 -19.69
C SER A 168 18.42 -2.20 -19.80
N ALA A 169 19.08 -2.59 -18.72
CA ALA A 169 20.53 -2.84 -18.73
C ALA A 169 20.90 -4.04 -19.61
N SER A 170 20.15 -5.15 -19.53
CA SER A 170 20.42 -6.33 -20.37
C SER A 170 20.09 -6.07 -21.85
N GLU A 171 19.02 -5.31 -22.15
CA GLU A 171 18.70 -4.88 -23.52
C GLU A 171 19.82 -3.99 -24.11
N GLN A 172 20.35 -3.05 -23.33
CA GLN A 172 21.46 -2.22 -23.77
C GLN A 172 22.73 -3.07 -24.00
N ALA A 173 23.01 -4.03 -23.12
CA ALA A 173 24.14 -4.93 -23.30
C ALA A 173 24.02 -5.77 -24.58
N GLN A 174 22.80 -6.22 -24.93
CA GLN A 174 22.57 -6.89 -26.20
C GLN A 174 22.75 -5.94 -27.39
N ALA A 175 22.22 -4.71 -27.32
CA ALA A 175 22.41 -3.73 -28.38
C ALA A 175 23.90 -3.39 -28.60
N ASP A 176 24.66 -3.25 -27.52
CA ASP A 176 26.11 -3.03 -27.57
C ASP A 176 26.84 -4.24 -28.17
N LEU A 177 26.44 -5.46 -27.81
CA LEU A 177 27.01 -6.69 -28.39
C LEU A 177 26.76 -6.76 -29.90
N ASP A 178 25.51 -6.52 -30.33
CA ASP A 178 25.09 -6.52 -31.73
C ASP A 178 25.79 -5.39 -32.51
N GLN A 179 26.02 -4.22 -31.90
CA GLN A 179 26.73 -3.10 -32.53
C GLN A 179 28.24 -3.38 -32.70
N ASN A 180 28.85 -4.09 -31.75
CA ASN A 180 30.28 -4.38 -31.76
C ASN A 180 30.64 -5.61 -32.61
N TYR A 181 29.67 -6.43 -33.00
CA TYR A 181 29.88 -7.59 -33.85
C TYR A 181 29.49 -7.31 -35.31
N SER A 182 30.47 -7.27 -36.19
CA SER A 182 30.26 -7.14 -37.65
C SER A 182 30.65 -8.40 -38.43
N GLY A 183 30.84 -9.52 -37.73
CA GLY A 183 31.23 -10.80 -38.33
C GLY A 183 30.06 -11.53 -38.98
N ARG A 184 30.37 -12.63 -39.66
CA ARG A 184 29.35 -13.52 -40.24
C ARG A 184 28.84 -14.52 -39.20
N THR A 185 27.73 -15.18 -39.51
CA THR A 185 27.20 -16.26 -38.66
C THR A 185 28.05 -17.52 -38.76
N THR A 186 27.99 -18.38 -37.74
CA THR A 186 28.68 -19.69 -37.77
C THR A 186 28.26 -20.55 -38.97
N ALA A 187 26.98 -20.45 -39.39
CA ALA A 187 26.44 -21.18 -40.53
C ALA A 187 27.03 -20.74 -41.88
N GLU A 188 27.19 -19.43 -42.09
CA GLU A 188 27.82 -18.89 -43.31
C GLU A 188 29.29 -19.30 -43.38
N ILE A 189 30.01 -19.22 -42.26
CA ILE A 189 31.42 -19.61 -42.18
C ILE A 189 31.57 -21.12 -42.46
N ALA A 190 30.69 -21.95 -41.91
CA ALA A 190 30.71 -23.39 -42.15
C ALA A 190 30.46 -23.74 -43.63
N ALA A 191 29.60 -23.00 -44.33
CA ALA A 191 29.36 -23.18 -45.76
C ALA A 191 30.62 -22.88 -46.59
N ASP A 192 31.34 -21.80 -46.26
CA ASP A 192 32.59 -21.44 -46.92
C ASP A 192 33.70 -22.46 -46.66
N MET A 193 33.79 -22.96 -45.42
CA MET A 193 34.73 -24.04 -45.08
C MET A 193 34.47 -25.30 -45.89
N ALA A 194 33.20 -25.65 -46.13
CA ALA A 194 32.82 -26.81 -46.95
C ALA A 194 33.08 -26.60 -48.45
N ALA A 195 33.14 -25.35 -48.91
CA ALA A 195 33.39 -24.99 -50.31
C ALA A 195 34.89 -24.87 -50.66
N LEU A 196 35.79 -24.95 -49.68
CA LEU A 196 37.23 -24.87 -49.91
C LEU A 196 37.73 -26.03 -50.78
N ASP A 197 38.51 -25.72 -51.82
CA ASP A 197 39.21 -26.71 -52.64
C ASP A 197 40.47 -27.22 -51.91
N PRO A 198 40.53 -28.51 -51.52
CA PRO A 198 41.70 -29.07 -50.83
C PRO A 198 42.95 -29.15 -51.71
N ALA A 199 42.85 -28.99 -53.03
CA ALA A 199 44.00 -28.94 -53.93
C ALA A 199 44.58 -27.52 -54.11
N ALA A 200 43.92 -26.49 -53.59
CA ALA A 200 44.39 -25.12 -53.68
C ALA A 200 45.68 -24.92 -52.84
N ALA A 201 46.65 -24.21 -53.40
CA ALA A 201 47.93 -23.93 -52.71
C ALA A 201 47.76 -23.19 -51.38
N GLU A 202 46.72 -22.35 -51.26
CA GLU A 202 46.40 -21.54 -50.07
C GLU A 202 45.36 -22.21 -49.15
N TYR A 203 44.97 -23.47 -49.41
CA TYR A 203 43.90 -24.16 -48.66
C TYR A 203 44.07 -24.05 -47.15
N GLN A 204 45.26 -24.36 -46.64
CA GLN A 204 45.52 -24.35 -45.20
C GLN A 204 45.39 -22.94 -44.61
N SER A 205 45.90 -21.91 -45.30
CA SER A 205 45.80 -20.53 -44.83
C SER A 205 44.34 -20.05 -44.80
N SER A 206 43.54 -20.40 -45.80
CA SER A 206 42.10 -20.06 -45.82
C SER A 206 41.33 -20.81 -44.75
N LEU A 207 41.65 -22.09 -44.52
CA LEU A 207 41.04 -22.89 -43.47
C LEU A 207 41.35 -22.33 -42.08
N ASP A 208 42.60 -21.94 -41.82
CA ASP A 208 43.01 -21.34 -40.55
C ASP A 208 42.30 -20.00 -40.32
N ALA A 209 42.17 -19.16 -41.36
CA ALA A 209 41.43 -17.90 -41.28
C ALA A 209 39.94 -18.11 -40.98
N LEU A 210 39.27 -19.03 -41.67
CA LEU A 210 37.86 -19.34 -41.42
C LEU A 210 37.64 -19.97 -40.05
N ASN A 211 38.57 -20.80 -39.55
CA ASN A 211 38.47 -21.33 -38.19
C ASN A 211 38.58 -20.22 -37.13
N ALA A 212 39.48 -19.25 -37.33
CA ALA A 212 39.59 -18.10 -36.42
C ALA A 212 38.32 -17.25 -36.43
N GLU A 213 37.74 -17.02 -37.62
CA GLU A 213 36.45 -16.32 -37.76
C GLU A 213 35.32 -17.10 -37.06
N ARG A 214 35.26 -18.42 -37.24
CA ARG A 214 34.25 -19.28 -36.59
C ARG A 214 34.31 -19.16 -35.08
N THR A 215 35.50 -19.17 -34.48
CA THR A 215 35.65 -19.02 -33.02
C THR A 215 35.12 -17.67 -32.52
N ALA A 216 35.32 -16.59 -33.29
CA ALA A 216 34.75 -15.28 -32.95
C ALA A 216 33.21 -15.30 -33.03
N ALA A 217 32.65 -15.91 -34.08
CA ALA A 217 31.20 -16.06 -34.26
C ALA A 217 30.56 -16.92 -33.17
N GLU A 218 31.17 -18.06 -32.81
CA GLU A 218 30.72 -18.94 -31.74
C GLU A 218 30.69 -18.20 -30.39
N THR A 219 31.68 -17.35 -30.13
CA THR A 219 31.73 -16.54 -28.89
C THR A 219 30.59 -15.52 -28.85
N TYR A 220 30.39 -14.77 -29.94
CA TYR A 220 29.29 -13.81 -30.06
C TYR A 220 27.92 -14.48 -29.92
N GLU A 221 27.68 -15.58 -30.64
CA GLU A 221 26.40 -16.30 -30.58
C GLU A 221 26.12 -16.86 -29.18
N ALA A 222 27.16 -17.32 -28.47
CA ALA A 222 27.04 -17.78 -27.08
C ALA A 222 26.72 -16.63 -26.10
N GLU A 223 27.42 -15.50 -26.19
CA GLU A 223 27.16 -14.32 -25.37
C GLU A 223 25.75 -13.77 -25.61
N ARG A 224 25.32 -13.71 -26.87
CA ARG A 224 23.97 -13.29 -27.27
C ARG A 224 22.90 -14.22 -26.69
N ALA A 225 23.11 -15.53 -26.71
CA ALA A 225 22.17 -16.50 -26.13
C ALA A 225 22.03 -16.37 -24.60
N VAL A 226 23.12 -16.03 -23.91
CA VAL A 226 23.09 -15.72 -22.46
C VAL A 226 22.25 -14.47 -22.20
N LEU A 227 22.48 -13.39 -22.96
CA LEU A 227 21.72 -12.14 -22.83
C LEU A 227 20.22 -12.33 -23.15
N GLU A 228 19.89 -13.11 -24.17
CA GLU A 228 18.49 -13.42 -24.51
C GLU A 228 17.78 -14.16 -23.36
N THR A 229 18.49 -15.08 -22.69
CA THR A 229 17.97 -15.77 -21.49
C THR A 229 17.81 -14.80 -20.32
N GLU A 230 18.76 -13.88 -20.12
CA GLU A 230 18.72 -12.88 -19.05
C GLU A 230 17.57 -11.87 -19.26
N ILE A 231 17.38 -11.40 -20.49
CA ILE A 231 16.27 -10.52 -20.86
C ILE A 231 14.94 -11.20 -20.57
N ALA A 232 14.74 -12.45 -21.00
CA ALA A 232 13.51 -13.19 -20.73
C ALA A 232 13.26 -13.37 -19.21
N ALA A 233 14.32 -13.55 -18.41
CA ALA A 233 14.20 -13.61 -16.95
C ALA A 233 13.83 -12.25 -16.35
N ASN A 234 14.41 -11.15 -16.85
CA ASN A 234 14.12 -9.80 -16.39
C ASN A 234 12.71 -9.33 -16.82
N GLU A 235 12.22 -9.70 -18.00
CA GLU A 235 10.84 -9.48 -18.42
C GLU A 235 9.85 -10.16 -17.45
N ALA A 236 10.12 -11.43 -17.10
CA ALA A 236 9.31 -12.16 -16.13
C ALA A 236 9.36 -11.51 -14.73
N ALA A 237 10.52 -10.98 -14.33
CA ALA A 237 10.67 -10.25 -13.07
C ALA A 237 9.87 -8.94 -13.05
N VAL A 238 9.84 -8.19 -14.17
CA VAL A 238 9.01 -6.99 -14.32
C VAL A 238 7.53 -7.36 -14.17
N THR A 239 7.05 -8.36 -14.90
CA THR A 239 5.64 -8.81 -14.78
C THR A 239 5.28 -9.24 -13.36
N ALA A 240 6.18 -9.95 -12.67
CA ALA A 240 5.95 -10.35 -11.28
C ALA A 240 5.88 -9.14 -10.35
N ALA A 241 6.76 -8.14 -10.54
CA ALA A 241 6.76 -6.92 -9.75
C ALA A 241 5.52 -6.03 -10.00
N GLU A 242 5.03 -5.94 -11.25
CA GLU A 242 3.76 -5.27 -11.58
C GLU A 242 2.56 -5.92 -10.86
N GLY A 243 2.55 -7.26 -10.81
CA GLY A 243 1.57 -8.02 -10.03
C GLY A 243 1.63 -7.68 -8.55
N ALA A 244 2.84 -7.66 -7.97
CA ALA A 244 3.06 -7.34 -6.55
C ALA A 244 2.62 -5.91 -6.20
N VAL A 245 2.86 -4.92 -7.08
CA VAL A 245 2.36 -3.54 -6.91
C VAL A 245 0.84 -3.54 -6.85
N THR A 246 0.18 -4.22 -7.80
CA THR A 246 -1.29 -4.29 -7.85
C THR A 246 -1.88 -4.93 -6.58
N GLU A 247 -1.26 -6.00 -6.10
CA GLU A 247 -1.66 -6.67 -4.86
C GLU A 247 -1.45 -5.77 -3.63
N ALA A 248 -0.32 -5.08 -3.54
CA ALA A 248 -0.01 -4.18 -2.43
C ALA A 248 -0.93 -2.95 -2.41
N GLU A 249 -1.23 -2.35 -3.56
CA GLU A 249 -2.20 -1.24 -3.68
C GLU A 249 -3.61 -1.68 -3.27
N THR A 250 -4.02 -2.89 -3.64
CA THR A 250 -5.30 -3.46 -3.21
C THR A 250 -5.33 -3.65 -1.69
N ALA A 251 -4.26 -4.21 -1.12
CA ALA A 251 -4.14 -4.41 0.32
C ALA A 251 -4.14 -3.08 1.08
N LEU A 252 -3.50 -2.04 0.55
CA LEU A 252 -3.53 -0.69 1.11
C LEU A 252 -4.95 -0.11 1.09
N ALA A 253 -5.66 -0.21 -0.02
CA ALA A 253 -7.05 0.26 -0.12
C ALA A 253 -7.98 -0.46 0.88
N ASP A 254 -7.82 -1.78 1.03
CA ASP A 254 -8.57 -2.58 2.01
C ASP A 254 -8.22 -2.17 3.45
N ALA A 255 -6.95 -1.89 3.74
CA ALA A 255 -6.49 -1.42 5.05
C ALA A 255 -7.02 -0.02 5.39
N GLU A 256 -7.00 0.92 4.44
CA GLU A 256 -7.59 2.25 4.59
C GLU A 256 -9.09 2.19 4.87
N LEU A 257 -9.82 1.30 4.19
CA LEU A 257 -11.24 1.08 4.44
C LEU A 257 -11.46 0.53 5.86
N ALA A 258 -10.70 -0.49 6.26
CA ALA A 258 -10.78 -1.07 7.59
C ALA A 258 -10.45 -0.06 8.70
N GLU A 259 -9.44 0.78 8.48
CA GLU A 259 -9.10 1.87 9.40
C GLU A 259 -10.24 2.89 9.49
N GLY A 260 -10.81 3.31 8.36
CA GLY A 260 -11.95 4.23 8.31
C GLY A 260 -13.16 3.71 9.07
N ASP A 261 -13.52 2.44 8.89
CA ASP A 261 -14.61 1.77 9.61
C ASP A 261 -14.33 1.67 11.11
N ALA A 262 -13.10 1.35 11.50
CA ALA A 262 -12.67 1.30 12.89
C ALA A 262 -12.70 2.70 13.54
N LEU A 263 -12.27 3.74 12.81
CA LEU A 263 -12.32 5.13 13.26
C LEU A 263 -13.76 5.59 13.45
N ALA A 264 -14.64 5.34 12.49
CA ALA A 264 -16.05 5.67 12.58
C ALA A 264 -16.68 4.98 13.80
N THR A 265 -16.37 3.70 14.02
CA THR A 265 -16.83 2.94 15.18
C THR A 265 -16.30 3.53 16.49
N ALA A 266 -15.00 3.85 16.57
CA ALA A 266 -14.38 4.47 17.74
C ALA A 266 -14.94 5.87 18.03
N ALA A 267 -15.26 6.64 16.99
CA ALA A 267 -15.87 7.97 17.09
C ALA A 267 -17.38 7.93 17.37
N ASN A 268 -18.02 6.75 17.36
CA ASN A 268 -19.47 6.55 17.39
C ASN A 268 -20.19 7.25 16.21
N GLY A 269 -19.67 7.06 15.00
CA GLY A 269 -20.22 7.59 13.75
C GLY A 269 -19.99 9.09 13.54
N ARG A 270 -19.19 9.74 14.39
CA ARG A 270 -18.87 11.17 14.22
C ARG A 270 -17.75 11.34 13.22
N MET A 271 -17.94 12.26 12.27
CA MET A 271 -16.86 12.70 11.40
C MET A 271 -15.92 13.61 12.19
N LEU A 272 -14.64 13.26 12.20
CA LEU A 272 -13.58 14.05 12.80
C LEU A 272 -12.93 14.91 11.70
N SER A 273 -12.39 16.06 12.08
CA SER A 273 -11.55 16.84 11.18
C SER A 273 -10.18 16.17 11.01
N ASP A 274 -9.51 16.36 9.86
CA ASP A 274 -8.17 15.81 9.64
C ASP A 274 -7.18 16.18 10.76
N PRO A 275 -7.14 17.44 11.26
CA PRO A 275 -6.29 17.78 12.40
C PRO A 275 -6.61 17.00 13.69
N ALA A 276 -7.88 16.61 13.91
CA ALA A 276 -8.26 15.79 15.06
C ALA A 276 -7.86 14.31 14.88
N ILE A 277 -7.87 13.80 13.66
CA ILE A 277 -7.37 12.46 13.32
C ILE A 277 -5.86 12.42 13.49
N ASP A 278 -5.14 13.41 12.95
CA ASP A 278 -3.68 13.53 13.08
C ASP A 278 -3.26 13.59 14.55
N PHE A 279 -3.95 14.41 15.36
CA PHE A 279 -3.70 14.46 16.79
C PHE A 279 -3.95 13.11 17.47
N LEU A 280 -5.04 12.41 17.13
CA LEU A 280 -5.32 11.09 17.68
C LEU A 280 -4.22 10.07 17.30
N ARG A 281 -3.77 10.07 16.05
CA ARG A 281 -2.68 9.22 15.56
C ARG A 281 -1.37 9.49 16.31
N GLU A 282 -0.99 10.76 16.46
CA GLU A 282 0.19 11.17 17.23
C GLU A 282 0.14 10.65 18.67
N GLN A 283 -1.02 10.77 19.34
CA GLN A 283 -1.19 10.29 20.72
C GLN A 283 -1.19 8.77 20.85
N LEU A 284 -1.50 8.04 19.77
CA LEU A 284 -1.46 6.58 19.72
C LEU A 284 -0.09 6.03 19.29
N GLY A 285 0.86 6.92 18.96
CA GLY A 285 2.20 6.55 18.48
C GLY A 285 2.19 6.00 17.06
N LEU A 286 1.29 6.50 16.22
CA LEU A 286 1.14 6.19 14.80
C LEU A 286 1.79 7.27 13.93
#